data_AF-A0A4U7MTA0-F1
#
_entry.id   AF-A0A4U7MTA0-F1
#
_cell.length_a   1.000
_cell.length_b   1.000
_cell.length_c   1.000
_cell.angle_alpha   90.00
_cell.angle_beta   90.00
_cell.angle_gamma   90.00
#
_symmetry.space_group_name_H-M   'P 1'
#
loop_
_entity.id
_entity.type
_entity.pdbx_description
1 polymer ?
#
loop_
_entity_poly.entity_id
_entity_poly.type
_entity_poly.pdbx_seq_one_letter_code
_entity_poly.pdbx_strand_id
1 'polypeptide(L)'
;MISVIIPAYNAGAYIKAALLSVFRQNVEIGFEILVCDDGSVDDTHQVVDEMSQKHPAIKLFRHAENLGTSAARNLLLEKLDVNSNYVIFLDADDILANGAIEKSLAVLRANPLARFVTGMYQVVPTKALETGEPVSPEWPTVGGGHAVCRDV
;
A
#
# COMPACT_ATOMS: atom_id res chain seq x y z
N MET A 1 -0.18 -10.26 -11.93
CA MET A 1 -1.03 -9.47 -11.01
C MET A 1 -0.15 -8.61 -10.11
N ILE A 2 -0.69 -7.63 -9.39
CA ILE A 2 0.02 -6.89 -8.33
C ILE A 2 -0.54 -7.32 -6.97
N SER A 3 0.32 -7.52 -5.97
CA SER A 3 -0.12 -7.64 -4.58
C SER A 3 0.31 -6.40 -3.82
N VAL A 4 -0.66 -5.66 -3.27
CA VAL A 4 -0.40 -4.55 -2.36
C VAL A 4 -0.47 -5.09 -0.95
N ILE A 5 0.61 -4.95 -0.18
CA ILE A 5 0.65 -5.39 1.21
C ILE A 5 0.65 -4.18 2.15
N ILE A 6 -0.25 -4.20 3.12
CA ILE A 6 -0.51 -3.10 4.05
C ILE A 6 -0.44 -3.62 5.50
N PRO A 7 0.68 -3.45 6.20
CA PRO A 7 0.72 -3.66 7.63
C PRO A 7 -0.03 -2.52 8.33
N ALA A 8 -0.91 -2.83 9.28
CA ALA A 8 -1.73 -1.85 9.97
C ALA A 8 -1.68 -2.07 11.49
N TYR A 9 -1.46 -0.99 12.24
CA TYR A 9 -1.57 -0.97 13.69
C TYR A 9 -2.11 0.40 14.12
N ASN A 10 -3.28 0.42 14.74
CA ASN A 10 -3.98 1.64 15.16
C ASN A 10 -4.13 2.69 14.02
N ALA A 11 -4.58 2.22 12.85
CA ALA A 11 -4.73 3.00 11.63
C ALA A 11 -6.19 3.21 11.21
N GLY A 12 -7.17 3.05 12.11
CA GLY A 12 -8.60 3.11 11.77
C GLY A 12 -9.01 4.39 11.06
N ALA A 13 -8.41 5.52 11.46
CA ALA A 13 -8.64 6.83 10.85
C ALA A 13 -8.13 6.96 9.40
N TYR A 14 -7.17 6.12 8.98
CA TYR A 14 -6.42 6.32 7.73
C TYR A 14 -6.54 5.17 6.73
N ILE A 15 -6.66 3.93 7.23
CA ILE A 15 -6.56 2.71 6.42
C ILE A 15 -7.59 2.68 5.28
N LYS A 16 -8.78 3.28 5.49
CA LYS A 16 -9.78 3.43 4.43
C LYS A 16 -9.27 4.27 3.27
N ALA A 17 -8.60 5.40 3.54
CA ALA A 17 -8.03 6.25 2.51
C ALA A 17 -6.87 5.54 1.78
N ALA A 18 -6.01 4.83 2.51
CA ALA A 18 -4.95 4.00 1.93
C ALA A 18 -5.52 2.97 0.95
N LEU A 19 -6.52 2.19 1.38
CA LEU A 19 -7.22 1.22 0.53
C LEU A 19 -7.84 1.86 -0.71
N LEU A 20 -8.60 2.95 -0.54
CA LEU A 20 -9.22 3.67 -1.65
C LEU A 20 -8.20 4.24 -2.64
N SER A 21 -7.00 4.62 -2.17
CA SER A 21 -5.93 5.11 -3.04
C SER A 21 -5.42 4.04 -4.01
N VAL A 22 -5.45 2.77 -3.61
CA VAL A 22 -5.12 1.62 -4.47
C VAL A 22 -6.21 1.43 -5.54
N PHE A 23 -7.49 1.48 -5.15
CA PHE A 23 -8.60 1.34 -6.10
C PHE A 23 -8.68 2.48 -7.13
N ARG A 24 -8.10 3.65 -6.83
CA ARG A 24 -8.01 4.78 -7.76
C ARG A 24 -6.91 4.61 -8.82
N GLN A 25 -6.06 3.59 -8.70
CA GLN A 25 -4.99 3.35 -9.66
C GLN A 25 -5.56 2.76 -10.95
N ASN A 26 -5.28 3.42 -12.07
CA ASN A 26 -5.66 2.93 -13.39
C ASN A 26 -4.60 1.95 -13.91
N VAL A 27 -4.73 0.67 -13.58
CA VAL A 27 -3.79 -0.37 -14.01
C VAL A 27 -4.52 -1.47 -14.77
N GLU A 28 -3.96 -1.87 -15.92
CA GLU A 28 -4.52 -2.94 -16.75
C GLU A 28 -4.34 -4.32 -16.11
N ILE A 29 -3.29 -4.48 -15.30
CA ILE A 29 -3.04 -5.71 -14.56
C ILE A 29 -3.81 -5.64 -13.24
N GLY A 30 -4.67 -6.63 -12.97
CA GLY A 30 -5.43 -6.70 -11.73
C GLY A 30 -4.54 -6.72 -10.48
N PHE A 31 -5.16 -6.49 -9.32
CA PHE A 31 -4.47 -6.49 -8.03
C PHE A 31 -5.25 -7.23 -6.94
N GLU A 32 -4.51 -7.70 -5.94
CA GLU A 32 -5.03 -8.04 -4.61
C GLU A 32 -4.45 -7.07 -3.58
N ILE A 33 -5.17 -6.90 -2.47
CA ILE A 33 -4.73 -6.10 -1.33
C ILE A 33 -4.72 -7.00 -0.10
N LEU A 34 -3.56 -7.20 0.50
CA LEU A 34 -3.39 -8.00 1.70
C LEU A 34 -3.15 -7.04 2.86
N VAL A 35 -4.02 -7.07 3.86
CA VAL A 35 -3.90 -6.24 5.06
C VAL A 35 -3.64 -7.12 6.26
N CYS A 36 -2.65 -6.76 7.09
CA CYS A 36 -2.45 -7.39 8.39
C CYS A 36 -2.74 -6.36 9.48
N ASP A 37 -3.84 -6.56 10.20
CA ASP A 37 -4.09 -5.88 11.48
C ASP A 37 -3.19 -6.52 12.55
N ASP A 38 -2.14 -5.80 12.94
CA ASP A 38 -1.09 -6.24 13.88
C ASP A 38 -1.53 -6.01 15.33
N GLY A 39 -2.71 -6.52 15.69
CA GLY A 39 -3.26 -6.42 17.05
C GLY A 39 -3.68 -5.01 17.45
N SER A 40 -4.34 -4.25 16.56
CA SER A 40 -4.83 -2.90 16.86
C SER A 40 -5.86 -2.91 17.99
N VAL A 41 -5.87 -1.82 18.75
CA VAL A 41 -6.84 -1.57 19.84
C VAL A 41 -7.94 -0.57 19.46
N ASP A 42 -7.80 0.07 18.31
CA ASP A 42 -8.80 0.94 17.71
C ASP A 42 -9.74 0.16 16.76
N ASP A 43 -10.42 0.88 15.86
CA ASP A 43 -11.37 0.31 14.90
C ASP A 43 -10.73 -0.15 13.58
N THR A 44 -9.39 -0.26 13.48
CA THR A 44 -8.68 -0.64 12.25
C THR A 44 -9.26 -1.89 11.60
N HIS A 45 -9.48 -2.94 12.39
CA HIS A 45 -9.93 -4.23 11.84
C HIS A 45 -11.36 -4.17 11.31
N GLN A 46 -12.25 -3.43 11.99
CA GLN A 46 -13.64 -3.27 11.56
C GLN A 46 -13.69 -2.51 10.23
N VAL A 47 -12.89 -1.44 10.11
CA VAL A 47 -12.82 -0.65 8.86
C VAL A 47 -12.35 -1.52 7.70
N VAL A 48 -11.33 -2.37 7.90
CA VAL A 48 -10.83 -3.26 6.83
C VAL A 48 -11.82 -4.37 6.51
N ASP A 49 -12.49 -4.96 7.51
CA ASP A 49 -13.50 -6.00 7.31
C ASP A 49 -14.66 -5.47 6.46
N GLU A 50 -15.21 -4.30 6.81
CA GLU A 50 -16.27 -3.63 6.04
C GLU A 50 -15.85 -3.33 4.59
N MET A 51 -14.60 -2.93 4.38
CA MET A 51 -14.06 -2.70 3.05
C MET A 51 -13.92 -4.01 2.27
N SER A 52 -13.49 -5.09 2.91
CA SER A 52 -13.33 -6.41 2.27
C SER A 52 -14.65 -7.02 1.80
N GLN A 53 -15.73 -6.78 2.54
CA GLN A 53 -17.08 -7.20 2.14
C GLN A 53 -17.54 -6.50 0.84
N LYS A 54 -17.10 -5.26 0.63
CA LYS A 54 -17.43 -4.46 -0.58
C LYS A 54 -16.46 -4.71 -1.73
N HIS A 55 -15.23 -5.09 -1.41
CA HIS A 55 -14.13 -5.24 -2.36
C HIS A 55 -13.44 -6.59 -2.18
N PRO A 56 -13.83 -7.63 -2.96
CA PRO A 56 -13.27 -8.98 -2.84
C PRO A 56 -11.76 -9.11 -3.09
N ALA A 57 -11.13 -8.07 -3.64
CA ALA A 57 -9.67 -8.00 -3.78
C ALA A 57 -8.94 -7.81 -2.44
N ILE A 58 -9.63 -7.39 -1.37
CA ILE A 58 -9.05 -7.19 -0.04
C ILE A 58 -9.12 -8.49 0.76
N LYS A 59 -7.99 -8.91 1.31
CA LYS A 59 -7.88 -10.04 2.26
C LYS A 59 -7.30 -9.51 3.57
N LEU A 60 -8.05 -9.71 4.67
CA LEU A 60 -7.65 -9.30 6.01
C LEU A 60 -7.04 -10.48 6.77
N PHE A 61 -5.88 -10.25 7.36
CA PHE A 61 -5.19 -11.11 8.32
C PHE A 61 -5.03 -10.37 9.64
N ARG A 62 -4.89 -11.11 10.74
CA ARG A 62 -4.80 -10.53 12.07
C ARG A 62 -3.77 -11.24 12.92
N HIS A 63 -2.97 -10.47 13.65
CA HIS A 63 -2.26 -10.97 14.82
C HIS A 63 -3.10 -10.78 16.08
N ALA A 64 -2.87 -11.63 17.08
CA ALA A 64 -3.56 -11.54 18.36
C ALA A 64 -3.03 -10.37 19.22
N GLU A 65 -1.79 -9.96 18.99
CA GLU A 65 -1.09 -8.86 19.65
C GLU A 65 -0.16 -8.18 18.64
N ASN A 66 0.40 -7.02 19.00
CA ASN A 66 1.33 -6.30 18.15
C ASN A 66 2.71 -6.99 18.11
N LEU A 67 3.03 -7.59 16.96
CA LEU A 67 4.30 -8.26 16.69
C LEU A 67 5.29 -7.38 15.90
N GLY A 68 4.87 -6.17 15.55
CA GLY A 68 5.64 -5.17 14.83
C GLY A 68 5.46 -5.26 13.31
N THR A 69 5.65 -4.11 12.65
CA THR A 69 5.45 -3.93 11.20
C THR A 69 6.21 -4.95 10.35
N SER A 70 7.41 -5.37 10.77
CA SER A 70 8.18 -6.39 10.07
C SER A 70 7.52 -7.77 10.11
N ALA A 71 6.96 -8.17 11.26
CA ALA A 71 6.24 -9.44 11.38
C ALA A 71 4.96 -9.41 10.52
N ALA A 72 4.22 -8.29 10.55
CA ALA A 72 3.05 -8.08 9.71
C ALA A 72 3.39 -8.16 8.21
N ARG A 73 4.46 -7.50 7.75
CA ARG A 73 4.91 -7.58 6.35
C ARG A 73 5.34 -9.00 5.95
N ASN A 74 6.08 -9.69 6.81
CA ASN A 74 6.51 -11.07 6.54
C ASN A 74 5.31 -12.01 6.40
N LEU A 75 4.32 -11.90 7.29
CA LEU A 75 3.07 -12.65 7.16
C LEU A 75 2.42 -12.38 5.80
N LEU A 76 2.29 -11.11 5.39
CA LEU A 76 1.65 -10.75 4.13
C LEU A 76 2.43 -11.26 2.90
N LEU A 77 3.77 -11.26 2.95
CA LEU A 77 4.61 -11.84 1.91
C LEU A 77 4.40 -13.35 1.74
N GLU A 78 4.11 -14.07 2.84
CA GLU A 78 3.74 -15.50 2.78
C GLU A 78 2.33 -15.75 2.22
N LYS A 79 1.49 -14.71 2.13
CA LYS A 79 0.11 -14.79 1.64
C LYS A 79 -0.08 -14.29 0.22
N LEU A 80 1.00 -13.90 -0.46
CA LEU A 80 0.95 -13.47 -1.85
C LEU A 80 0.32 -14.55 -2.73
N ASP A 81 -0.50 -14.12 -3.68
CA ASP A 81 -0.97 -15.00 -4.74
C ASP A 81 0.20 -15.48 -5.61
N VAL A 82 0.15 -16.74 -6.01
CA VAL A 82 1.18 -17.37 -6.86
C VAL A 82 1.33 -16.71 -8.23
N ASN A 83 0.33 -15.95 -8.68
CA ASN A 83 0.34 -15.18 -9.93
C ASN A 83 0.76 -13.71 -9.74
N SER A 84 1.19 -13.34 -8.54
CA SER A 84 1.72 -12.01 -8.27
C SER A 84 3.09 -11.83 -8.91
N ASN A 85 3.21 -10.82 -9.77
CA ASN A 85 4.45 -10.48 -10.46
C ASN A 85 5.13 -9.26 -9.85
N TYR A 86 4.39 -8.49 -9.05
CA TYR A 86 4.84 -7.23 -8.45
C TYR A 86 4.26 -7.12 -7.05
N VAL A 87 5.08 -6.66 -6.11
CA VAL A 87 4.65 -6.36 -4.74
C VAL A 87 4.80 -4.87 -4.49
N ILE A 88 3.78 -4.26 -3.89
CA ILE A 88 3.81 -2.88 -3.43
C ILE A 88 3.67 -2.89 -1.92
N PHE A 89 4.61 -2.23 -1.25
CA PHE A 89 4.49 -1.91 0.17
C PHE A 89 3.79 -0.55 0.29
N LEU A 90 2.66 -0.51 0.99
CA LEU A 90 1.92 0.71 1.28
C LEU A 90 1.66 0.74 2.78
N ASP A 91 2.05 1.82 3.44
CA ASP A 91 1.77 1.99 4.87
C ASP A 91 0.29 2.38 5.08
N ALA A 92 -0.28 1.97 6.21
CA ALA A 92 -1.71 2.09 6.49
C ALA A 92 -2.19 3.55 6.65
N ASP A 93 -1.25 4.48 6.87
CA ASP A 93 -1.45 5.91 7.01
C ASP A 93 -0.97 6.72 5.79
N ASP A 94 -0.59 6.04 4.70
CA ASP A 94 -0.18 6.67 3.44
C ASP A 94 -1.21 6.47 2.32
N ILE A 95 -1.15 7.34 1.31
CA ILE A 95 -1.94 7.24 0.09
C ILE A 95 -1.06 7.22 -1.15
N LEU A 96 -1.38 6.34 -2.10
CA LEU A 96 -0.73 6.34 -3.41
C LEU A 96 -1.17 7.58 -4.20
N ALA A 97 -0.18 8.29 -4.75
CA ALA A 97 -0.44 9.35 -5.72
C ALA A 97 -1.09 8.79 -6.99
N ASN A 98 -1.84 9.64 -7.71
CA ASN A 98 -2.47 9.26 -8.97
C ASN A 98 -1.41 8.80 -10.00
N GLY A 99 -1.62 7.61 -10.57
CA GLY A 99 -0.72 7.01 -11.56
C GLY A 99 0.63 6.54 -10.98
N ALA A 100 0.77 6.43 -9.65
CA ALA A 100 2.00 5.97 -9.01
C ALA A 100 2.38 4.55 -9.46
N ILE A 101 1.40 3.65 -9.52
CA ILE A 101 1.65 2.27 -9.95
C ILE A 101 2.02 2.21 -11.43
N GLU A 102 1.27 2.90 -12.29
CA GLU A 102 1.52 2.93 -13.74
C GLU A 102 2.96 3.40 -14.05
N LYS A 103 3.38 4.51 -13.45
CA LYS A 103 4.74 5.06 -13.60
C LYS A 103 5.79 4.07 -13.10
N SER A 104 5.56 3.43 -11.97
CA SER A 104 6.48 2.44 -11.39
C SER A 104 6.65 1.22 -12.31
N LEU A 105 5.54 0.71 -12.86
CA LEU A 105 5.56 -0.39 -13.82
C LEU A 105 6.27 -0.01 -15.12
N ALA A 106 6.06 1.21 -15.63
CA ALA A 106 6.73 1.69 -16.83
C ALA A 106 8.27 1.68 -16.65
N VAL A 107 8.76 2.15 -15.49
CA VAL A 107 10.19 2.13 -15.15
C VAL A 107 10.71 0.70 -15.05
N LEU A 108 10.02 -0.20 -14.33
CA LEU A 108 10.44 -1.60 -14.20
C LEU A 108 10.47 -2.32 -15.55
N ARG A 109 9.47 -2.10 -16.41
CA ARG A 109 9.41 -2.70 -17.76
C ARG A 109 10.52 -2.18 -18.67
N ALA A 110 10.86 -0.89 -18.57
CA ALA A 110 11.94 -0.29 -19.34
C ALA A 110 13.35 -0.69 -18.84
N ASN A 111 13.45 -1.20 -17.60
CA ASN A 111 14.72 -1.57 -16.97
C ASN A 111 14.66 -3.02 -16.45
N PRO A 112 14.84 -4.04 -17.31
CA PRO A 112 14.66 -5.45 -16.93
C PRO A 112 15.58 -5.95 -15.79
N LEU A 113 16.67 -5.23 -15.49
CA LEU A 113 17.58 -5.55 -14.38
C LEU A 113 17.14 -4.92 -13.04
N ALA A 114 16.24 -3.95 -13.07
CA ALA A 114 15.76 -3.29 -11.86
C ALA A 114 14.94 -4.27 -11.01
N ARG A 115 15.25 -4.33 -9.71
CA ARG A 115 14.55 -5.22 -8.76
C ARG A 115 13.53 -4.48 -7.90
N PHE A 116 13.69 -3.17 -7.76
CA PHE A 116 12.70 -2.31 -7.14
C PHE A 116 12.76 -0.90 -7.71
N VAL A 117 11.66 -0.18 -7.55
CA VAL A 117 11.50 1.23 -7.90
C VAL A 117 10.85 1.94 -6.73
N THR A 118 11.32 3.14 -6.41
CA THR A 118 10.69 3.98 -5.39
C THR A 118 10.21 5.29 -6.01
N GLY A 119 9.04 5.73 -5.58
CA GLY A 119 8.52 7.06 -5.88
C GLY A 119 9.05 8.11 -4.90
N MET A 120 8.90 9.38 -5.26
CA MET A 120 8.95 10.46 -4.27
C MET A 120 7.66 10.48 -3.47
N TYR A 121 7.70 11.06 -2.27
CA TYR A 121 6.51 11.27 -1.45
C TYR A 121 6.32 12.75 -1.13
N GLN A 122 5.09 13.11 -0.76
CA GLN A 122 4.74 14.43 -0.25
C GLN A 122 4.24 14.26 1.18
N VAL A 123 4.63 15.18 2.06
CA VAL A 123 4.09 15.21 3.42
C VAL A 123 2.73 15.88 3.37
N VAL A 124 1.70 15.15 3.78
CA VAL A 124 0.32 15.60 3.78
C VAL A 124 -0.17 15.86 5.21
N PRO A 125 -1.00 16.88 5.46
CA PRO A 125 -1.61 17.06 6.77
C PRO A 125 -2.53 15.87 7.10
N THR A 126 -2.49 15.39 8.35
CA THR A 126 -3.32 14.27 8.84
C THR A 126 -4.80 14.41 8.49
N LYS A 127 -5.35 15.63 8.62
CA LYS A 127 -6.75 15.94 8.29
C LYS A 127 -7.11 15.66 6.81
N ALA A 128 -6.16 15.79 5.89
CA ALA A 128 -6.39 15.50 4.48
C ALA A 128 -6.54 13.99 4.21
N LEU A 129 -5.85 13.15 5.00
CA LEU A 129 -5.99 11.69 4.93
C LEU A 129 -7.35 11.23 5.47
N GLU A 130 -7.81 11.83 6.57
CA GLU A 130 -9.12 11.52 7.18
C GLU A 130 -10.31 11.87 6.26
N THR A 131 -10.19 12.96 5.51
CA THR A 131 -11.26 13.50 4.66
C THR A 131 -11.19 13.01 3.21
N GLY A 132 -10.06 12.43 2.81
CA GLY A 132 -9.80 12.03 1.43
C GLY A 132 -9.70 13.21 0.46
N GLU A 133 -9.38 14.41 0.97
CA GLU A 133 -9.14 15.60 0.15
C GLU A 133 -8.05 15.32 -0.90
N PRO A 134 -8.20 15.84 -2.14
CA PRO A 134 -7.21 15.62 -3.19
C PRO A 134 -5.86 16.19 -2.78
N VAL A 135 -4.80 15.42 -3.06
CA VAL A 135 -3.41 15.80 -2.82
C VAL A 135 -3.12 17.15 -3.49
N SER A 136 -2.62 18.12 -2.71
CA SER A 136 -2.26 19.43 -3.27
C SER A 136 -0.88 19.37 -3.95
N PRO A 137 -0.74 19.89 -5.18
CA PRO A 137 0.56 20.00 -5.85
C PRO A 137 1.52 20.97 -5.12
N GLU A 138 1.01 21.74 -4.16
CA GLU A 138 1.78 22.74 -3.41
C GLU A 138 2.47 22.15 -2.17
N TRP A 139 2.19 20.89 -1.82
CA TRP A 139 2.83 20.23 -0.69
C TRP A 139 4.28 19.85 -0.98
N PRO A 140 5.19 20.03 -0.01
CA PRO A 140 6.61 19.81 -0.22
C PRO A 140 6.89 18.35 -0.58
N THR A 141 7.57 18.15 -1.71
CA THR A 141 8.09 16.85 -2.12
C THR A 141 9.38 16.56 -1.36
N VAL A 142 9.46 15.39 -0.74
CA VAL A 142 10.64 14.93 0.01
C VAL A 142 11.14 13.62 -0.61
N GLY A 143 12.48 13.50 -0.75
CA GLY A 143 13.16 12.32 -1.28
C GLY A 143 13.58 12.42 -2.75
N GLY A 144 14.55 11.57 -3.14
CA GLY A 144 14.94 11.34 -4.53
C GLY A 144 14.40 9.99 -4.99
N GLY A 145 13.56 9.95 -6.02
CA GLY A 145 13.10 8.69 -6.62
C GLY A 145 14.27 8.00 -7.33
N HIS A 146 14.47 6.71 -7.09
CA HIS A 146 15.54 5.93 -7.72
C HIS A 146 15.03 4.55 -8.13
N ALA A 147 15.41 4.11 -9.33
CA ALA A 147 15.41 2.70 -9.69
C ALA A 147 16.78 2.15 -9.31
N VAL A 148 16.82 1.08 -8.51
CA VAL A 148 18.09 0.51 -8.04
C VAL A 148 18.27 -0.87 -8.67
N CYS A 149 19.31 -0.97 -9.48
CA CYS A 149 19.86 -2.24 -9.92
C CYS A 149 20.97 -2.61 -8.93
N ARG A 150 20.85 -3.75 -8.26
CA ARG A 150 21.99 -4.39 -7.59
C ARG A 150 22.16 -5.75 -8.21
N ASP A 151 23.36 -6.02 -8.71
CA ASP A 151 23.79 -7.36 -9.03
C ASP A 151 23.84 -8.15 -7.71
N VAL A 152 23.10 -9.26 -7.65
CA VAL A 152 23.10 -10.21 -6.54
C VAL A 152 24.14 -11.30 -6.82
#